data_AF-A0AB40B7C9-F1
#
_entry.id   AF-A0AB40B7C9-F1
#
_cell.length_a   1.000
_cell.length_b   1.000
_cell.length_c   1.000
_cell.angle_alpha   90.00
_cell.angle_beta   90.00
_cell.angle_gamma   90.00
#
_symmetry.space_group_name_H-M   'P 1'
#
loop_
_entity.id
_entity.type
_entity.pdbx_description
1 polymer ?
#
loop_
_entity_poly.entity_id
_entity_poly.type
_entity_poly.pdbx_seq_one_letter_code
_entity_poly.pdbx_strand_id
1 'polypeptide(L)'
;MSGKNSRVERNTSTTKGSMERVGDWYCISCGSRVHNFAWRSACINCGSLRDSSLMLDAPMRPAWRSGDWICNKPGCNEHNYARRTECIRCNTPRE
;
A
#
# COMPACT_ATOMS: atom_id res chain seq x y z
N MET A 1 14.23 4.07 53.04
CA MET A 1 14.39 3.08 51.95
C MET A 1 13.46 3.48 50.83
N SER A 2 14.02 4.07 49.77
CA SER A 2 13.26 4.74 48.71
C SER A 2 12.56 3.73 47.81
N GLY A 3 11.22 3.79 47.77
CA GLY A 3 10.41 3.09 46.79
C GLY A 3 10.57 3.72 45.40
N LYS A 4 10.86 2.89 44.40
CA LYS A 4 10.76 3.23 42.98
C LYS A 4 10.09 2.05 42.28
N ASN A 5 8.76 2.00 42.35
CA ASN A 5 7.98 1.13 41.50
C ASN A 5 8.05 1.64 40.07
N SER A 6 8.46 0.75 39.17
CA SER A 6 8.67 0.96 37.75
C SER A 6 7.46 1.62 37.10
N ARG A 7 7.71 2.75 36.45
CA ARG A 7 6.74 3.50 35.65
C ARG A 7 6.32 2.63 34.46
N VAL A 8 5.17 1.97 34.58
CA VAL A 8 4.43 1.42 33.44
C VAL A 8 3.92 2.61 32.65
N GLU A 9 4.62 2.97 31.58
CA GLU A 9 4.10 3.96 30.62
C GLU A 9 3.15 3.26 29.64
N ARG A 10 1.88 3.60 29.85
CA ARG A 10 0.71 3.24 29.06
C ARG A 10 0.90 3.58 27.58
N ASN A 11 0.57 2.58 26.76
CA ASN A 11 -0.21 2.67 25.53
C ASN A 11 -0.65 4.09 25.13
N THR A 12 0.06 4.69 24.17
CA THR A 12 -0.49 5.77 23.36
C THR A 12 -0.78 5.23 21.97
N SER A 13 -1.98 4.69 21.82
CA SER A 13 -2.64 4.52 20.53
C SER A 13 -2.81 5.91 19.89
N THR A 14 -1.86 6.34 19.07
CA THR A 14 -2.09 7.46 18.16
C THR A 14 -2.73 6.89 16.89
N THR A 15 -4.05 6.72 16.96
CA THR A 15 -4.91 6.59 15.79
C THR A 15 -4.82 7.87 14.95
N LYS A 16 -3.93 7.89 13.96
CA LYS A 16 -4.13 8.71 12.76
C LYS A 16 -4.69 7.76 11.71
N GLY A 17 -5.98 7.90 11.41
CA GLY A 17 -6.69 7.07 10.44
C GLY A 17 -6.20 7.27 9.01
N SER A 18 -5.01 6.75 8.68
CA SER A 18 -4.76 6.29 7.32
C SER A 18 -5.41 4.93 7.20
N MET A 19 -6.27 4.76 6.21
CA MET A 19 -6.64 3.44 5.71
C MET A 19 -5.34 2.80 5.19
N GLU A 20 -4.56 2.18 6.07
CA GLU A 20 -3.43 1.33 5.71
C GLU A 20 -4.02 0.25 4.80
N ARG A 21 -3.72 0.36 3.50
CA ARG A 21 -4.36 -0.53 2.54
C ARG A 21 -3.75 -1.90 2.75
N VAL A 22 -4.60 -2.93 2.72
CA VAL A 22 -4.14 -4.32 2.70
C VAL A 22 -3.08 -4.47 1.60
N GLY A 23 -1.87 -4.88 2.00
CA GLY A 23 -0.73 -5.08 1.12
C GLY A 23 0.34 -3.99 1.19
N ASP A 24 0.04 -2.80 1.71
CA ASP A 24 1.06 -1.80 2.01
C ASP A 24 2.06 -2.38 3.03
N TRP A 25 3.34 -2.02 2.93
CA TRP A 25 4.40 -2.66 3.71
C TRP A 25 5.46 -1.67 4.18
N TYR A 26 5.97 -1.90 5.39
CA TYR A 26 7.07 -1.12 5.94
C TYR A 26 8.40 -1.82 5.67
N CYS A 27 9.39 -1.06 5.21
CA CYS A 27 10.70 -1.63 4.88
C CYS A 27 11.47 -2.03 6.14
N ILE A 28 11.73 -3.32 6.29
CA ILE A 28 12.50 -3.88 7.41
C ILE A 28 13.95 -3.39 7.39
N SER A 29 14.57 -3.29 6.21
CA SER A 29 15.94 -2.78 6.05
C SER A 29 16.07 -1.31 6.49
N CYS A 30 14.98 -0.54 6.48
CA CYS A 30 14.91 0.82 7.03
C CYS A 30 14.36 0.87 8.48
N GLY A 31 14.28 -0.26 9.18
CA GLY A 31 13.74 -0.35 10.54
C GLY A 31 12.25 -0.05 10.63
N SER A 32 11.48 -0.44 9.62
CA SER A 32 10.02 -0.24 9.50
C SER A 32 9.55 1.22 9.51
N ARG A 33 10.44 2.18 9.24
CA ARG A 33 10.11 3.62 9.19
C ARG A 33 9.61 4.09 7.83
N VAL A 34 9.94 3.34 6.78
CA VAL A 34 9.60 3.68 5.40
C VAL A 34 8.41 2.85 4.96
N HIS A 35 7.27 3.53 4.79
CA HIS A 35 6.05 2.94 4.24
C HIS A 35 6.13 2.85 2.71
N ASN A 36 5.79 1.70 2.17
CA ASN A 36 5.71 1.45 0.74
C ASN A 36 4.29 0.99 0.38
N PHE A 37 3.80 1.46 -0.76
CA PHE A 37 2.52 1.01 -1.27
C PHE A 37 2.59 -0.46 -1.72
N ALA A 38 1.46 -1.16 -1.63
CA ALA A 38 1.33 -2.59 -1.95
C ALA A 38 1.88 -3.00 -3.32
N TRP A 39 1.82 -2.10 -4.30
CA TRP A 39 2.31 -2.35 -5.66
C TRP A 39 3.83 -2.31 -5.77
N ARG A 40 4.55 -1.78 -4.78
CA ARG A 40 6.01 -1.69 -4.81
C ARG A 40 6.63 -3.01 -4.38
N SER A 41 7.46 -3.57 -5.25
CA SER A 41 8.30 -4.73 -4.96
C SER A 41 9.62 -4.36 -4.25
N ALA A 42 10.00 -3.07 -4.29
CA ALA A 42 11.22 -2.54 -3.69
C ALA A 42 10.94 -1.27 -2.88
N CYS A 43 11.72 -1.08 -1.82
CA CYS A 43 11.63 0.08 -0.94
C CYS A 43 11.93 1.37 -1.72
N ILE A 44 11.07 2.37 -1.59
CA ILE A 44 11.24 3.67 -2.25
C ILE A 44 12.53 4.40 -1.82
N ASN A 45 13.03 4.12 -0.62
CA ASN A 45 14.19 4.79 -0.07
C ASN A 45 15.50 4.03 -0.31
N CYS A 46 15.53 2.72 -0.03
CA CYS A 46 16.77 1.93 -0.04
C CYS A 46 16.84 0.87 -1.15
N GLY A 47 15.78 0.67 -1.94
CA GLY A 47 15.74 -0.31 -3.01
C GLY A 47 15.68 -1.78 -2.56
N SER A 48 15.78 -2.06 -1.25
CA SER A 48 15.62 -3.43 -0.73
C SER A 48 14.27 -4.00 -1.12
N LEU A 49 14.28 -5.26 -1.57
CA LEU A 49 13.06 -5.96 -1.95
C LEU A 49 12.14 -6.11 -0.73
N ARG A 50 10.83 -6.13 -1.01
CA ARG A 50 9.84 -6.53 0.00
C ARG A 50 10.16 -7.95 0.46
N ASP A 51 10.13 -8.16 1.77
CA ASP A 51 10.31 -9.50 2.33
C ASP A 51 9.16 -10.41 1.89
N SER A 52 9.50 -11.45 1.14
CA SER A 52 8.57 -12.46 0.61
C SER A 52 8.14 -13.46 1.67
N SER A 53 8.85 -13.56 2.80
CA SER A 53 8.54 -14.51 3.89
C SER A 53 7.33 -14.06 4.71
N LEU A 54 7.07 -12.75 4.78
CA LEU A 54 5.82 -12.18 5.32
C LEU A 54 4.61 -12.32 4.36
N MET A 55 4.74 -13.04 3.23
CA MET A 55 3.65 -13.34 2.27
C MET A 55 2.84 -14.60 2.63
N LEU A 56 2.93 -15.12 3.85
CA LEU A 56 2.24 -16.37 4.21
C LEU A 56 0.71 -16.25 4.31
N ASP A 57 0.12 -15.05 4.26
CA ASP A 57 -1.36 -14.93 4.29
C ASP A 57 -1.92 -13.75 3.47
N ALA A 58 -1.10 -13.07 2.66
CA ALA A 58 -1.61 -12.07 1.74
C ALA A 58 -1.52 -12.66 0.32
N PRO A 59 -2.64 -13.07 -0.31
CA PRO A 59 -2.58 -13.35 -1.73
C PRO A 59 -2.00 -12.10 -2.37
N MET A 60 -0.98 -12.27 -3.21
CA MET A 60 -0.53 -11.22 -4.13
C MET A 60 -1.76 -10.78 -4.92
N ARG A 61 -2.51 -9.83 -4.36
CA ARG A 61 -3.59 -9.20 -5.08
C ARG A 61 -2.85 -8.42 -6.15
N PRO A 62 -3.05 -8.76 -7.45
CA PRO A 62 -2.44 -7.98 -8.50
C PRO A 62 -2.78 -6.52 -8.26
N ALA A 63 -1.91 -5.59 -8.66
CA ALA A 63 -2.10 -4.15 -8.51
C ALA A 63 -3.42 -3.60 -9.11
N TRP A 64 -4.27 -4.47 -9.66
CA TRP A 64 -5.58 -4.27 -10.21
C TRP A 64 -6.64 -4.55 -9.15
N ARG A 65 -7.45 -3.52 -8.84
CA ARG A 65 -8.65 -3.72 -8.04
C ARG A 65 -9.74 -4.31 -8.92
N SER A 66 -10.64 -5.07 -8.30
CA SER A 66 -11.86 -5.53 -8.96
C SER A 66 -12.60 -4.33 -9.57
N GLY A 67 -12.87 -4.40 -10.87
CA GLY A 67 -13.57 -3.36 -11.61
C GLY A 67 -12.69 -2.29 -12.24
N ASP A 68 -11.37 -2.27 -11.97
CA ASP A 68 -10.41 -1.50 -12.76
C ASP A 68 -10.45 -1.96 -14.22
N TRP A 69 -10.21 -1.05 -15.15
CA TRP A 69 -10.34 -1.30 -16.58
C TRP A 69 -9.21 -0.63 -17.36
N ILE A 70 -8.89 -1.19 -18.53
CA ILE A 70 -7.94 -0.62 -19.47
C ILE A 70 -8.72 0.07 -20.57
N CYS A 71 -8.31 1.28 -20.93
CA CYS A 71 -8.94 2.00 -22.03
C CYS A 71 -8.84 1.19 -23.34
N ASN A 72 -10.00 0.86 -23.91
CA ASN A 72 -10.13 0.10 -25.16
C ASN A 72 -9.85 0.93 -26.42
N LYS A 73 -9.70 2.26 -26.30
CA LYS A 73 -9.39 3.13 -27.43
C LYS A 73 -8.05 2.72 -28.03
N PRO A 74 -7.99 2.42 -29.35
CA PRO A 74 -6.75 2.08 -30.03
C PRO A 74 -5.68 3.14 -29.76
N GLY A 75 -4.53 2.70 -29.23
CA GLY A 75 -3.40 3.58 -28.89
C GLY A 75 -3.46 4.26 -27.53
N CYS A 76 -4.47 4.00 -26.67
CA CYS A 76 -4.52 4.56 -25.32
C CYS A 76 -3.97 3.59 -24.26
N ASN A 77 -4.58 2.41 -24.09
CA ASN A 77 -4.16 1.35 -23.15
C ASN A 77 -3.90 1.82 -21.70
N GLU A 78 -4.51 2.93 -21.27
CA GLU A 78 -4.29 3.49 -19.94
C GLU A 78 -5.11 2.74 -18.88
N HIS A 79 -4.52 2.54 -17.70
CA HIS A 79 -5.20 1.95 -16.55
C HIS A 79 -6.12 2.98 -15.88
N ASN A 80 -7.35 2.55 -15.65
CA ASN A 80 -8.38 3.35 -15.02
C ASN A 80 -8.91 2.63 -13.77
N TYR A 81 -8.96 3.36 -12.66
CA TYR A 81 -9.56 2.86 -11.44
C TYR A 81 -11.06 2.60 -11.63
N ALA A 82 -11.59 1.58 -10.95
CA ALA A 82 -12.98 1.12 -11.06
C ALA A 82 -14.05 2.22 -10.96
N ARG A 83 -13.77 3.28 -10.17
CA ARG A 83 -14.66 4.43 -9.97
C ARG A 83 -14.77 5.36 -11.18
N ARG A 84 -13.87 5.24 -12.17
CA ARG A 84 -13.88 6.09 -13.35
C ARG A 84 -14.84 5.54 -14.38
N THR A 85 -15.73 6.41 -14.84
CA THR A 85 -16.62 6.19 -15.99
C THR A 85 -15.96 6.59 -17.31
N GLU A 86 -14.82 7.28 -17.26
CA GLU A 86 -14.07 7.76 -18.42
C GLU A 86 -12.57 7.57 -18.24
N CYS A 87 -11.86 7.36 -19.34
CA CYS A 87 -10.42 7.18 -19.35
C CYS A 87 -9.70 8.44 -18.85
N ILE A 88 -8.74 8.28 -17.93
CA ILE A 88 -7.92 9.37 -17.38
C ILE A 88 -7.08 10.09 -18.43
N ARG A 89 -6.67 9.39 -19.49
CA ARG A 89 -5.81 9.93 -20.54
C ARG A 89 -6.58 10.57 -21.69
N CYS A 90 -7.67 9.94 -22.13
CA CYS A 90 -8.35 10.33 -23.37
C CYS A 90 -9.84 10.64 -23.23
N ASN A 91 -10.38 10.62 -22.01
CA ASN A 91 -11.79 10.88 -21.68
C ASN A 91 -12.81 10.00 -22.40
N THR A 92 -12.37 8.93 -23.06
CA THR A 92 -13.28 7.96 -23.69
C THR A 92 -14.08 7.26 -22.60
N PRO A 93 -15.41 7.14 -22.73
CA PRO A 93 -16.24 6.45 -21.77
C PRO A 93 -15.82 4.99 -21.63
N ARG A 94 -16.06 4.43 -20.46
CA ARG A 94 -15.97 2.99 -20.21
C ARG A 94 -17.10 2.32 -20.99
N GLU A 95 -16.76 1.60 -22.05
CA GLU A 95 -17.69 0.72 -22.77
C GLU A 95 -17.78 -0.67 -22.12
#